data_AF-A0A256YDI3-F1
#
_entry.id   AF-A0A256YDI3-F1
#
_cell.length_a   1.000
_cell.length_b   1.000
_cell.length_c   1.000
_cell.angle_alpha   90.00
_cell.angle_beta   90.00
_cell.angle_gamma   90.00
#
_symmetry.space_group_name_H-M   'P 1'
#
loop_
_entity.id
_entity.type
_entity.pdbx_description
1 polymer ?
#
loop_
_entity_poly.entity_id
_entity_poly.type
_entity_poly.pdbx_seq_one_letter_code
_entity_poly.pdbx_strand_id
1 'polypeptide(L)'
;MFKKGAKLYSYEVVREAGKDVLYVNFLGAPFVPSIADSASVMARTIDMLIEAPNVSRIVFVQQRNYCYDLHQVSLLSEIAQLYVYLIRQEKVLEAKKLATGKCTKYLPQRYDTMRYLVLVLLKQDPIGCYVEAKRILREEKIFARKLPENEKACENAYIRLLEKIVSLLEATKLIKKVKNKLEGYRLGSRELYSEIFRPEILPNFTFTSQKQKNLLILKE
;
A
#
# COMPACT_ATOMS: atom_id res chain seq x y z
N MET A 1 24.16 -3.23 -6.70
CA MET A 1 23.84 -4.52 -7.34
C MET A 1 24.27 -5.61 -6.39
N PHE A 2 23.29 -6.34 -5.87
CA PHE A 2 23.42 -7.20 -4.70
C PHE A 2 24.57 -8.20 -4.83
N LYS A 3 25.43 -8.29 -3.80
CA LYS A 3 26.53 -9.27 -3.76
C LYS A 3 25.96 -10.69 -3.68
N LYS A 4 26.74 -11.68 -4.14
CA LYS A 4 26.41 -13.10 -3.93
C LYS A 4 26.20 -13.35 -2.42
N GLY A 5 25.03 -13.87 -2.06
CA GLY A 5 24.63 -14.07 -0.65
C GLY A 5 23.82 -12.93 -0.03
N ALA A 6 23.48 -11.87 -0.78
CA ALA A 6 22.55 -10.85 -0.29
C ALA A 6 21.20 -11.46 0.11
N LYS A 7 20.65 -10.99 1.24
CA LYS A 7 19.38 -11.50 1.79
C LYS A 7 18.24 -11.29 0.78
N LEU A 8 17.42 -12.31 0.59
CA LEU A 8 16.21 -12.20 -0.23
C LEU A 8 15.31 -11.08 0.32
N TYR A 9 14.79 -10.24 -0.56
CA TYR A 9 13.97 -9.05 -0.28
C TYR A 9 14.71 -7.89 0.42
N SER A 10 16.04 -7.94 0.57
CA SER A 10 16.80 -6.74 0.96
C SER A 10 16.67 -5.67 -0.12
N TYR A 11 16.77 -4.40 0.25
CA TYR A 11 16.75 -3.30 -0.71
C TYR A 11 17.88 -2.30 -0.48
N GLU A 12 18.26 -1.57 -1.53
CA GLU A 12 19.16 -0.43 -1.47
C GLU A 12 18.51 0.76 -2.19
N VAL A 13 18.63 1.97 -1.63
CA VAL A 13 18.24 3.21 -2.31
C VAL A 13 19.50 3.83 -2.90
N VAL A 14 19.49 4.07 -4.20
CA VAL A 14 20.61 4.65 -4.95
C VAL A 14 20.14 5.93 -5.62
N ARG A 15 20.92 7.00 -5.50
CA ARG A 15 20.63 8.26 -6.19
C ARG A 15 21.25 8.23 -7.59
N GLU A 16 20.40 8.31 -8.61
CA GLU A 16 20.79 8.27 -10.03
C GLU A 16 20.18 9.47 -10.76
N ALA A 17 21.01 10.29 -11.40
CA ALA A 17 20.56 11.49 -12.12
C ALA A 17 19.58 12.38 -11.31
N GLY A 18 19.89 12.59 -10.03
CA GLY A 18 19.08 13.40 -9.10
C GLY A 18 17.81 12.73 -8.58
N LYS A 19 17.58 11.46 -8.91
CA LYS A 19 16.39 10.68 -8.53
C LYS A 19 16.77 9.52 -7.62
N ASP A 20 15.97 9.28 -6.59
CA ASP A 20 16.18 8.12 -5.72
C ASP A 20 15.51 6.89 -6.37
N VAL A 21 16.31 5.83 -6.55
CA VAL A 21 15.92 4.55 -7.16
C VAL A 21 16.01 3.46 -6.11
N LEU A 22 14.91 2.76 -5.88
CA LEU A 22 14.82 1.63 -4.97
C LEU A 22 15.12 0.34 -5.71
N TYR A 23 16.25 -0.29 -5.42
CA TYR A 23 16.57 -1.63 -5.91
C TYR A 23 16.17 -2.66 -4.87
N VAL A 24 15.42 -3.69 -5.26
CA VAL A 24 14.97 -4.76 -4.36
C VAL A 24 15.48 -6.10 -4.84
N ASN A 25 16.10 -6.86 -3.95
CA ASN A 25 16.69 -8.15 -4.24
C ASN A 25 15.63 -9.25 -4.34
N PHE A 26 15.41 -9.76 -5.55
CA PHE A 26 14.60 -10.96 -5.81
C PHE A 26 15.43 -12.11 -6.38
N LEU A 27 16.77 -12.02 -6.38
CA LEU A 27 17.64 -13.12 -6.79
C LEU A 27 17.37 -14.36 -5.92
N GLY A 28 17.08 -15.48 -6.59
CA GLY A 28 16.74 -16.74 -5.92
C GLY A 28 15.29 -16.85 -5.45
N ALA A 29 14.43 -15.85 -5.68
CA ALA A 29 12.99 -15.99 -5.44
C ALA A 29 12.40 -17.08 -6.37
N PRO A 30 11.51 -17.96 -5.87
CA PRO A 30 10.89 -19.03 -6.66
C PRO A 30 9.75 -18.54 -7.57
N PHE A 31 9.56 -17.22 -7.67
CA PHE A 31 8.51 -16.59 -8.46
C PHE A 31 9.02 -15.28 -9.09
N VAL A 32 8.31 -14.81 -10.12
CA VAL A 32 8.57 -13.52 -10.77
C VAL A 32 7.97 -12.40 -9.91
N PRO A 33 8.73 -11.36 -9.54
CA PRO A 33 8.21 -10.30 -8.71
C PRO A 33 7.25 -9.40 -9.50
N SER A 34 5.99 -9.36 -9.07
CA SER A 34 4.93 -8.57 -9.69
C SER A 34 4.11 -7.84 -8.63
N ILE A 35 4.05 -6.51 -8.72
CA ILE A 35 3.15 -5.70 -7.86
C ILE A 35 1.70 -6.01 -8.21
N ALA A 36 1.40 -6.19 -9.51
CA ALA A 36 0.06 -6.48 -9.98
C ALA A 36 -0.48 -7.81 -9.46
N ASP A 37 0.34 -8.86 -9.51
CA ASP A 37 -0.16 -10.22 -9.34
C ASP A 37 0.05 -10.75 -7.91
N SER A 38 0.88 -10.10 -7.09
CA SER A 38 1.23 -10.59 -5.75
C SER A 38 0.97 -9.59 -4.62
N ALA A 39 0.14 -10.01 -3.66
CA ALA A 39 -0.16 -9.27 -2.44
C ALA A 39 1.03 -9.10 -1.52
N SER A 40 1.86 -10.13 -1.44
CA SER A 40 3.06 -10.06 -0.63
C SER A 40 4.08 -9.10 -1.24
N VAL A 41 4.21 -9.07 -2.58
CA VAL A 41 5.11 -8.12 -3.26
C VAL A 41 4.60 -6.69 -3.11
N MET A 42 3.29 -6.43 -3.33
CA MET A 42 2.70 -5.11 -3.13
C MET A 42 2.89 -4.60 -1.69
N ALA A 43 2.57 -5.42 -0.69
CA ALA A 43 2.71 -5.03 0.72
C ALA A 43 4.16 -4.70 1.09
N ARG A 44 5.11 -5.54 0.67
CA ARG A 44 6.55 -5.28 0.88
C ARG A 44 6.99 -4.00 0.18
N THR A 45 6.49 -3.73 -1.01
CA THR A 45 6.81 -2.52 -1.76
C THR A 45 6.30 -1.27 -1.03
N ILE A 46 5.08 -1.32 -0.52
CA ILE A 46 4.51 -0.22 0.29
C ILE A 46 5.31 -0.03 1.58
N ASP A 47 5.70 -1.11 2.27
CA ASP A 47 6.55 -1.02 3.46
C ASP A 47 7.91 -0.36 3.15
N MET A 48 8.55 -0.71 2.04
CA MET A 48 9.79 -0.06 1.60
C MET A 48 9.58 1.42 1.25
N LEU A 49 8.43 1.81 0.70
CA LEU A 49 8.09 3.20 0.40
C LEU A 49 7.75 4.02 1.66
N ILE A 50 7.27 3.37 2.72
CA ILE A 50 7.13 4.01 4.04
C ILE A 50 8.51 4.37 4.61
N GLU A 51 9.50 3.48 4.44
CA GLU A 51 10.87 3.69 4.90
C GLU A 51 11.67 4.65 3.99
N ALA A 52 11.39 4.64 2.68
CA ALA A 52 12.05 5.47 1.68
C ALA A 52 11.04 6.27 0.81
N PRO A 53 10.46 7.35 1.34
CA PRO A 53 9.33 8.06 0.71
C PRO A 53 9.68 8.86 -0.55
N ASN A 54 10.96 9.17 -0.77
CA ASN A 54 11.43 9.99 -1.90
C ASN A 54 11.73 9.18 -3.17
N VAL A 55 11.50 7.86 -3.12
CA VAL A 55 11.74 6.96 -4.25
C VAL A 55 10.86 7.34 -5.44
N SER A 56 11.49 7.44 -6.59
CA SER A 56 10.86 7.83 -7.87
C SER A 56 10.85 6.71 -8.90
N ARG A 57 11.60 5.63 -8.64
CA ARG A 57 11.66 4.43 -9.48
C ARG A 57 11.93 3.22 -8.60
N ILE A 58 11.29 2.10 -8.89
CA ILE A 58 11.53 0.82 -8.22
C ILE A 58 12.06 -0.18 -9.25
N VAL A 59 13.08 -0.94 -8.88
CA VAL A 59 13.67 -1.98 -9.71
C VAL A 59 13.72 -3.27 -8.91
N PHE A 60 12.92 -4.26 -9.29
CA PHE A 60 13.06 -5.61 -8.75
C PHE A 60 14.13 -6.35 -9.54
N VAL A 61 15.21 -6.73 -8.85
CA VAL A 61 16.39 -7.36 -9.43
C VAL A 61 16.26 -8.89 -9.30
N GLN A 62 16.07 -9.58 -10.43
CA GLN A 62 16.06 -11.05 -10.50
C GLN A 62 16.96 -11.52 -11.65
N GLN A 63 16.51 -12.41 -12.55
CA GLN A 63 17.21 -12.77 -13.81
C GLN A 63 17.02 -11.70 -14.89
N ARG A 64 15.94 -10.93 -14.76
CA ARG A 64 15.66 -9.68 -15.44
C ARG A 64 15.33 -8.63 -14.38
N ASN A 65 15.45 -7.36 -14.76
CA ASN A 65 15.06 -6.24 -13.92
C ASN A 65 13.62 -5.82 -14.28
N TYR A 66 12.76 -5.73 -13.29
CA TYR A 66 11.38 -5.26 -13.45
C TYR A 66 11.28 -3.83 -12.90
N CYS A 67 11.13 -2.87 -13.79
CA CYS A 67 11.26 -1.46 -13.48
C CYS A 67 9.89 -0.77 -13.47
N TYR A 68 9.55 -0.15 -12.34
CA TYR A 68 8.35 0.65 -12.17
C TYR A 68 8.77 2.13 -12.14
N ASP A 69 8.14 2.92 -13.00
CA ASP A 69 8.43 4.33 -13.20
C ASP A 69 7.73 5.22 -12.17
N LEU A 70 7.99 6.53 -12.25
CA LEU A 70 7.42 7.51 -11.33
C LEU A 70 5.89 7.49 -11.32
N HIS A 71 5.24 7.28 -12.47
CA HIS A 71 3.79 7.24 -12.54
C HIS A 71 3.25 6.09 -11.67
N GLN A 72 3.76 4.87 -11.84
CA GLN A 72 3.34 3.71 -11.06
C GLN A 72 3.74 3.83 -9.58
N VAL A 73 4.98 4.25 -9.31
CA VAL A 73 5.49 4.42 -7.94
C VAL A 73 4.68 5.44 -7.17
N SER A 74 4.29 6.56 -7.80
CA SER A 74 3.49 7.60 -7.14
C SER A 74 2.13 7.10 -6.63
N LEU A 75 1.53 6.10 -7.29
CA LEU A 75 0.27 5.50 -6.84
C LEU A 75 0.47 4.75 -5.52
N LEU A 76 1.58 4.01 -5.38
CA LEU A 76 1.91 3.25 -4.17
C LEU A 76 2.41 4.17 -3.06
N SER A 77 3.16 5.23 -3.41
CA SER A 77 3.63 6.22 -2.44
C SER A 77 2.47 6.95 -1.78
N GLU A 78 1.38 7.25 -2.50
CA GLU A 78 0.17 7.80 -1.88
C GLU A 78 -0.46 6.84 -0.87
N ILE A 79 -0.47 5.53 -1.15
CA ILE A 79 -0.95 4.52 -0.20
C ILE A 79 -0.03 4.42 1.02
N ALA A 80 1.29 4.43 0.82
CA ALA A 80 2.27 4.45 1.91
C ALA A 80 2.08 5.67 2.82
N GLN A 81 1.90 6.86 2.24
CA GLN A 81 1.64 8.10 2.97
C GLN A 81 0.31 8.05 3.72
N LEU A 82 -0.75 7.52 3.09
CA LEU A 82 -2.04 7.33 3.74
C LEU A 82 -1.93 6.38 4.93
N TYR A 83 -1.22 5.26 4.80
CA TYR A 83 -0.96 4.34 5.91
C TYR A 83 -0.28 5.07 7.08
N VAL A 84 0.79 5.82 6.80
CA VAL A 84 1.51 6.60 7.83
C VAL A 84 0.60 7.62 8.49
N TYR A 85 -0.22 8.34 7.72
CA TYR A 85 -1.20 9.30 8.23
C TYR A 85 -2.21 8.64 9.16
N LEU A 86 -2.81 7.51 8.74
CA LEU A 86 -3.80 6.78 9.54
C LEU A 86 -3.22 6.28 10.87
N ILE A 87 -1.98 5.79 10.85
CA ILE A 87 -1.32 5.26 12.04
C ILE A 87 -0.82 6.36 12.97
N ARG A 88 -0.12 7.37 12.44
CA ARG A 88 0.61 8.35 13.25
C ARG A 88 -0.21 9.59 13.60
N GLN A 89 -1.02 10.09 12.66
CA GLN A 89 -1.78 11.32 12.85
C GLN A 89 -3.20 11.01 13.32
N GLU A 90 -3.94 10.18 12.57
CA GLU A 90 -5.32 9.83 12.96
C GLU A 90 -5.39 8.86 14.12
N LYS A 91 -4.35 8.04 14.29
CA LYS A 91 -4.20 7.06 15.37
C LYS A 91 -5.41 6.14 15.44
N VAL A 92 -5.83 5.65 14.28
CA VAL A 92 -7.10 4.90 14.10
C VAL A 92 -7.21 3.62 14.93
N LEU A 93 -6.11 3.13 15.50
CA LEU A 93 -6.08 1.96 16.38
C LEU A 93 -6.17 2.30 17.88
N GLU A 94 -6.15 3.58 18.27
CA GLU A 94 -6.33 3.98 19.67
C GLU A 94 -7.76 3.68 20.14
N ALA A 95 -7.93 3.05 21.29
CA ALA A 95 -9.25 2.64 21.79
C ALA A 95 -10.26 3.79 21.85
N LYS A 96 -9.82 5.00 22.20
CA LYS A 96 -10.67 6.22 22.23
C LYS A 96 -11.22 6.66 20.87
N LYS A 97 -10.62 6.22 19.76
CA LYS A 97 -11.12 6.46 18.39
C LYS A 97 -12.20 5.47 18.01
N LEU A 98 -12.20 4.29 18.64
CA LEU A 98 -13.07 3.16 18.32
C LEU A 98 -14.24 3.03 19.27
N ALA A 99 -14.10 3.55 20.48
CA ALA A 99 -15.12 3.59 21.51
C ALA A 99 -15.07 4.92 22.25
N THR A 100 -16.23 5.53 22.49
CA THR A 100 -16.34 6.75 23.30
C THR A 100 -17.02 6.46 24.62
N GLY A 101 -16.41 6.89 25.73
CA GLY A 101 -16.97 6.76 27.07
C GLY A 101 -17.25 5.32 27.48
N LYS A 102 -18.51 5.02 27.84
CA LYS A 102 -18.94 3.71 28.36
C LYS A 102 -19.14 2.63 27.27
N CYS A 103 -18.96 2.98 26.00
CA CYS A 103 -19.33 2.10 24.89
C CYS A 103 -18.20 1.14 24.50
N THR A 104 -17.80 0.28 25.44
CA THR A 104 -16.72 -0.69 25.26
C THR A 104 -17.19 -2.00 24.62
N LYS A 105 -18.50 -2.25 24.58
CA LYS A 105 -19.13 -3.49 24.10
C LYS A 105 -18.63 -3.94 22.72
N TYR A 106 -18.51 -3.00 21.76
CA TYR A 106 -18.10 -3.29 20.38
C TYR A 106 -16.61 -3.03 20.12
N LEU A 107 -15.86 -2.60 21.13
CA LEU A 107 -14.45 -2.22 20.97
C LEU A 107 -13.58 -3.36 20.38
N PRO A 108 -13.68 -4.62 20.83
CA PRO A 108 -12.88 -5.72 20.26
C PRO A 108 -13.13 -5.88 18.75
N GLN A 109 -14.40 -5.96 18.35
CA GLN A 109 -14.77 -6.11 16.94
C GLN A 109 -14.28 -4.92 16.09
N ARG A 110 -14.47 -3.69 16.57
CA ARG A 110 -14.01 -2.48 15.86
C ARG A 110 -12.49 -2.43 15.73
N TYR A 111 -11.78 -2.87 16.77
CA TYR A 111 -10.32 -2.95 16.76
C TYR A 111 -9.83 -3.96 15.73
N ASP A 112 -10.41 -5.16 15.70
CA ASP A 112 -10.07 -6.19 14.73
C ASP A 112 -10.35 -5.73 13.29
N THR A 113 -11.49 -5.10 13.06
CA THR A 113 -11.85 -4.51 11.77
C THR A 113 -10.84 -3.45 11.33
N MET A 114 -10.48 -2.50 12.21
CA MET A 114 -9.50 -1.47 11.88
C MET A 114 -8.09 -2.04 11.67
N ARG A 115 -7.69 -3.02 12.48
CA ARG A 115 -6.41 -3.71 12.34
C ARG A 115 -6.34 -4.42 11.00
N TYR A 116 -7.39 -5.14 10.61
CA TYR A 116 -7.49 -5.81 9.32
C TYR A 116 -7.40 -4.81 8.15
N LEU A 117 -8.26 -3.78 8.15
CA LEU A 117 -8.27 -2.79 7.07
C LEU A 117 -6.92 -2.07 6.93
N VAL A 118 -6.37 -1.57 8.03
CA VAL A 118 -5.23 -0.64 7.99
C VAL A 118 -3.89 -1.36 7.98
N LEU A 119 -3.70 -2.41 8.80
CA LEU A 119 -2.39 -3.08 8.92
C LEU A 119 -2.17 -4.16 7.86
N VAL A 120 -3.26 -4.75 7.34
CA VAL A 120 -3.19 -5.88 6.42
C VAL A 120 -3.66 -5.45 5.03
N LEU A 121 -4.96 -5.16 4.90
CA LEU A 121 -5.61 -5.03 3.59
C LEU A 121 -5.11 -3.80 2.82
N LEU A 122 -4.91 -2.66 3.48
CA LEU A 122 -4.42 -1.44 2.83
C LEU A 122 -3.09 -1.63 2.09
N LYS A 123 -2.19 -2.45 2.63
CA LYS A 123 -0.87 -2.70 2.02
C LYS A 123 -0.91 -3.85 1.01
N GLN A 124 -1.78 -4.83 1.22
CA GLN A 124 -1.87 -6.01 0.35
C GLN A 124 -2.77 -5.78 -0.86
N ASP A 125 -3.86 -5.06 -0.68
CA ASP A 125 -4.90 -4.80 -1.68
C ASP A 125 -5.60 -3.46 -1.39
N PRO A 126 -5.00 -2.31 -1.75
CA PRO A 126 -5.59 -0.99 -1.51
C PRO A 126 -6.99 -0.82 -2.14
N ILE A 127 -7.22 -1.39 -3.33
CA ILE A 127 -8.53 -1.39 -4.00
C ILE A 127 -9.54 -2.20 -3.18
N GLY A 128 -9.18 -3.43 -2.79
CA GLY A 128 -10.00 -4.25 -1.90
C GLY A 128 -10.26 -3.57 -0.56
N CYS A 129 -9.28 -2.85 0.00
CA CYS A 129 -9.44 -2.08 1.23
C CYS A 129 -10.51 -0.99 1.10
N TYR A 130 -10.55 -0.27 -0.02
CA TYR A 130 -11.58 0.72 -0.29
C TYR A 130 -12.97 0.09 -0.43
N VAL A 131 -13.08 -1.01 -1.18
CA VAL A 131 -14.34 -1.72 -1.37
C VAL A 131 -14.86 -2.28 -0.05
N GLU A 132 -13.98 -2.88 0.75
CA GLU A 132 -14.34 -3.48 2.04
C GLU A 132 -14.70 -2.43 3.08
N ALA A 133 -13.93 -1.33 3.16
CA ALA A 133 -14.27 -0.22 4.05
C ALA A 133 -15.65 0.37 3.73
N LYS A 134 -16.02 0.48 2.44
CA LYS A 134 -17.38 0.90 2.03
C LYS A 134 -18.45 -0.10 2.41
N ARG A 135 -18.17 -1.40 2.30
CA ARG A 135 -19.09 -2.46 2.70
C ARG A 135 -19.38 -2.40 4.20
N ILE A 136 -18.33 -2.36 5.01
CA ILE A 136 -18.41 -2.22 6.47
C ILE A 136 -19.16 -0.95 6.84
N LEU A 137 -18.81 0.20 6.24
CA LEU A 137 -19.49 1.47 6.50
C LEU A 137 -21.01 1.39 6.25
N ARG A 138 -21.42 0.70 5.18
CA ARG A 138 -22.84 0.48 4.89
C ARG A 138 -23.51 -0.39 5.95
N GLU A 139 -22.84 -1.46 6.38
CA GLU A 139 -23.34 -2.38 7.40
C GLU A 139 -23.50 -1.68 8.76
N GLU A 140 -22.50 -0.90 9.18
CA GLU A 140 -22.56 -0.11 10.42
C GLU A 140 -23.69 0.94 10.38
N LYS A 141 -23.89 1.60 9.23
CA LYS A 141 -25.03 2.52 9.02
C LYS A 141 -26.38 1.83 9.15
N ILE A 142 -26.50 0.57 8.75
CA ILE A 142 -27.73 -0.22 8.91
C ILE A 142 -27.89 -0.65 10.36
N PHE A 143 -26.80 -1.09 11.00
CA PHE A 143 -26.75 -1.48 12.39
C PHE A 143 -27.16 -0.34 13.32
N ALA A 144 -26.66 0.87 13.09
CA ALA A 144 -26.97 2.08 13.85
C ALA A 144 -28.47 2.39 13.93
N ARG A 145 -29.26 2.04 12.89
CA ARG A 145 -30.72 2.25 12.87
C ARG A 145 -31.46 1.35 13.86
N LYS A 146 -30.86 0.22 14.22
CA LYS A 146 -31.43 -0.78 15.14
C LYS A 146 -30.98 -0.56 16.60
N LEU A 147 -30.04 0.35 16.82
CA LEU A 147 -29.49 0.60 18.16
C LEU A 147 -30.42 1.47 19.02
N PRO A 148 -30.49 1.20 20.33
CA PRO A 148 -31.06 2.11 21.31
C PRO A 148 -30.40 3.51 21.27
N GLU A 149 -31.17 4.55 21.61
CA GLU A 149 -30.72 5.95 21.50
C GLU A 149 -29.44 6.24 22.29
N ASN A 150 -29.27 5.61 23.45
CA ASN A 150 -28.08 5.72 24.31
C ASN A 150 -26.81 5.10 23.71
N GLU A 151 -26.92 4.21 22.72
CA GLU A 151 -25.77 3.60 22.02
C GLU A 151 -25.43 4.31 20.70
N LYS A 152 -26.39 5.04 20.10
CA LYS A 152 -26.22 5.69 18.79
C LYS A 152 -25.07 6.67 18.71
N ALA A 153 -24.81 7.42 19.78
CA ALA A 153 -23.72 8.41 19.79
C ALA A 153 -22.35 7.75 19.53
N CYS A 154 -22.10 6.59 20.13
CA CYS A 154 -20.84 5.87 19.92
C CYS A 154 -20.77 5.20 18.54
N GLU A 155 -21.89 4.65 18.07
CA GLU A 155 -21.96 4.09 16.71
C GLU A 155 -21.68 5.17 15.66
N ASN A 156 -22.31 6.34 15.79
CA ASN A 156 -22.10 7.46 14.88
C ASN A 156 -20.64 7.96 14.90
N ALA A 157 -19.94 7.90 16.03
CA ALA A 157 -18.53 8.25 16.10
C ALA A 157 -17.66 7.28 15.28
N TYR A 158 -17.95 5.98 15.36
CA TYR A 158 -17.26 4.96 14.58
C TYR A 158 -17.58 5.06 13.07
N ILE A 159 -18.86 5.29 12.73
CA ILE A 159 -19.28 5.55 11.34
C ILE A 159 -18.53 6.75 10.76
N ARG A 160 -18.39 7.86 11.49
CA ARG A 160 -17.63 9.03 11.03
C ARG A 160 -16.15 8.72 10.78
N LEU A 161 -15.55 7.86 11.60
CA LEU A 161 -14.18 7.39 11.38
C LEU A 161 -14.09 6.58 10.08
N LEU A 162 -15.01 5.64 9.87
CA LEU A 162 -15.10 4.86 8.64
C LEU A 162 -15.33 5.74 7.40
N GLU A 163 -16.22 6.73 7.48
CA GLU A 163 -16.46 7.72 6.41
C GLU A 163 -15.19 8.48 6.06
N LYS A 164 -14.42 8.90 7.07
CA LYS A 164 -13.14 9.56 6.87
C LYS A 164 -12.12 8.64 6.20
N ILE A 165 -12.02 7.38 6.61
CA ILE A 165 -11.11 6.42 5.98
C ILE A 165 -11.50 6.19 4.51
N VAL A 166 -12.78 5.99 4.23
CA VAL A 166 -13.30 5.82 2.86
C VAL A 166 -12.99 7.04 2.00
N SER A 167 -13.21 8.26 2.50
CA SER A 167 -12.97 9.49 1.74
C SER A 167 -11.48 9.72 1.47
N LEU A 168 -10.61 9.38 2.42
CA LEU A 168 -9.16 9.44 2.23
C LEU A 168 -8.69 8.42 1.18
N LEU A 169 -9.21 7.20 1.21
CA LEU A 169 -8.92 6.18 0.19
C LEU A 169 -9.40 6.64 -1.19
N GLU A 170 -10.62 7.15 -1.27
CA GLU A 170 -11.21 7.68 -2.51
C GLU A 170 -10.44 8.86 -3.10
N ALA A 171 -9.76 9.64 -2.26
CA ALA A 171 -8.94 10.76 -2.69
C ALA A 171 -7.64 10.32 -3.39
N THR A 172 -7.16 9.09 -3.17
CA THR A 172 -5.93 8.58 -3.78
C THR A 172 -6.07 8.41 -5.29
N LYS A 173 -4.99 8.62 -6.03
CA LYS A 173 -4.94 8.45 -7.48
C LYS A 173 -5.25 7.02 -7.91
N LEU A 174 -4.83 6.03 -7.12
CA LEU A 174 -5.08 4.62 -7.40
C LEU A 174 -6.60 4.34 -7.44
N ILE A 175 -7.33 4.74 -6.38
CA ILE A 175 -8.78 4.53 -6.33
C ILE A 175 -9.51 5.36 -7.38
N LYS A 176 -9.10 6.62 -7.62
CA LYS A 176 -9.68 7.47 -8.68
C LYS A 176 -9.59 6.85 -10.07
N LYS A 177 -8.53 6.10 -10.38
CA LYS A 177 -8.36 5.41 -11.67
C LYS A 177 -9.33 4.23 -11.85
N VAL A 178 -9.73 3.57 -10.77
CA VAL A 178 -10.51 2.32 -10.85
C VAL A 178 -11.95 2.45 -10.38
N LYS A 179 -12.33 3.53 -9.70
CA LYS A 179 -13.65 3.65 -9.03
C LYS A 179 -14.86 3.36 -9.92
N ASN A 180 -14.77 3.65 -11.21
CA ASN A 180 -15.84 3.42 -12.20
C ASN A 180 -15.89 1.97 -12.71
N LYS A 181 -14.93 1.11 -12.32
CA LYS A 181 -14.81 -0.31 -12.71
C LYS A 181 -14.94 -1.26 -11.51
N LEU A 182 -15.46 -0.77 -10.38
CA LEU A 182 -15.57 -1.58 -9.14
C LEU A 182 -16.90 -2.36 -9.03
N GLU A 183 -17.80 -2.20 -10.00
CA GLU A 183 -19.00 -3.02 -10.06
C GLU A 183 -18.62 -4.50 -10.23
N GLY A 184 -19.17 -5.36 -9.37
CA GLY A 184 -18.83 -6.79 -9.35
C GLY A 184 -17.43 -7.12 -8.83
N TYR A 185 -16.67 -6.15 -8.28
CA TYR A 185 -15.34 -6.40 -7.76
C TYR A 185 -15.34 -7.46 -6.65
N ARG A 186 -14.50 -8.48 -6.81
CA ARG A 186 -14.29 -9.55 -5.82
C ARG A 186 -13.05 -9.23 -4.99
N LEU A 187 -13.16 -9.30 -3.67
CA LEU A 187 -12.01 -9.10 -2.78
C LEU A 187 -10.88 -10.07 -3.13
N GLY A 188 -9.65 -9.55 -3.15
CA GLY A 188 -8.48 -10.31 -3.57
C GLY A 188 -8.30 -10.43 -5.07
N SER A 189 -9.27 -9.98 -5.89
CA SER A 189 -9.08 -9.91 -7.34
C SER A 189 -7.96 -8.93 -7.70
N ARG A 190 -7.10 -9.37 -8.60
CA ARG A 190 -5.93 -8.63 -9.06
C ARG A 190 -6.06 -7.99 -10.44
N GLU A 191 -7.16 -8.25 -11.13
CA GLU A 191 -7.33 -7.89 -12.55
C GLU A 191 -7.09 -6.41 -12.84
N LEU A 192 -7.64 -5.52 -11.99
CA LEU A 192 -7.46 -4.07 -12.11
C LEU A 192 -6.00 -3.64 -11.93
N TYR A 193 -5.21 -4.37 -11.14
CA TYR A 193 -3.80 -4.04 -10.96
C TYR A 193 -2.96 -4.40 -12.19
N SER A 194 -3.31 -5.44 -12.94
CA SER A 194 -2.61 -5.82 -14.17
C SER A 194 -2.78 -4.78 -15.30
N GLU A 195 -3.82 -3.94 -15.24
CA GLU A 195 -3.98 -2.77 -16.11
C GLU A 195 -3.11 -1.58 -15.69
N ILE A 196 -2.78 -1.47 -14.40
CA ILE A 196 -2.14 -0.28 -13.81
C ILE A 196 -0.62 -0.47 -13.65
N PHE A 197 -0.22 -1.63 -13.16
CA PHE A 197 1.15 -1.95 -12.78
C PHE A 197 1.78 -2.86 -13.82
N ARG A 198 2.46 -2.24 -14.80
CA ARG A 198 3.14 -2.90 -15.91
C ARG A 198 4.62 -2.49 -15.87
N PRO A 199 5.50 -3.35 -15.32
CA PRO A 199 6.91 -3.03 -15.26
C PRO A 199 7.55 -3.08 -16.65
N GLU A 200 8.52 -2.19 -16.88
CA GLU A 200 9.45 -2.34 -17.98
C GLU A 200 10.47 -3.45 -17.64
N ILE A 201 10.61 -4.43 -18.53
CA ILE A 201 11.48 -5.59 -18.31
C ILE A 201 12.81 -5.38 -19.02
N LEU A 202 13.87 -5.19 -18.25
CA LEU A 202 15.22 -4.92 -18.76
C LEU A 202 16.16 -6.09 -18.47
N PRO A 203 17.18 -6.33 -19.32
CA PRO A 203 18.25 -7.27 -18.99
C PRO A 203 19.01 -6.86 -17.72
N ASN A 204 19.61 -7.84 -17.05
CA ASN A 204 20.29 -7.61 -15.77
C ASN A 204 21.54 -6.71 -15.86
N PHE A 205 22.21 -6.67 -17.00
CA PHE A 205 23.43 -5.88 -17.18
C PHE A 205 23.17 -4.37 -17.31
N THR A 206 21.91 -3.94 -17.54
CA THR A 206 21.55 -2.54 -17.80
C THR A 206 22.07 -1.60 -16.70
N PHE A 207 21.76 -1.87 -15.43
CA PHE A 207 22.21 -0.99 -14.33
C PHE A 207 23.60 -1.34 -13.78
N THR A 208 24.19 -2.45 -14.23
CA THR A 208 25.56 -2.82 -13.86
C THR A 208 26.57 -1.90 -14.58
N SER A 209 26.26 -1.56 -15.84
CA SER A 209 27.08 -0.62 -16.64
C SER A 209 26.97 0.84 -16.19
N GLN A 210 25.80 1.28 -15.69
CA GLN A 210 25.58 2.66 -15.23
C GLN A 210 26.33 3.00 -13.94
N LYS A 211 26.45 2.06 -12.98
CA LYS A 211 27.32 2.24 -11.81
C LYS A 211 28.81 2.29 -12.20
N GLN A 212 29.25 1.50 -13.20
CA GLN A 212 30.63 1.55 -13.70
C GLN A 212 30.95 2.87 -14.40
N LYS A 213 30.03 3.41 -15.22
CA LYS A 213 30.21 4.73 -15.85
C LYS A 213 30.31 5.86 -14.82
N ASN A 214 29.47 5.87 -13.79
CA ASN A 214 29.55 6.90 -12.74
C ASN A 214 30.81 6.78 -11.86
N LEU A 215 31.41 5.58 -11.74
CA LEU A 215 32.68 5.39 -11.04
C LEU A 215 33.89 5.88 -11.84
N LEU A 216 33.79 5.94 -13.17
CA LEU A 216 34.84 6.44 -14.06
C LEU A 216 34.85 7.98 -14.11
N ILE A 217 33.68 8.62 -14.05
CA ILE A 217 33.55 10.09 -14.07
C ILE A 217 34.00 10.74 -12.74
N LEU A 218 34.10 9.97 -11.65
CA LEU A 218 34.63 10.45 -10.36
C LEU A 218 36.14 10.19 -10.19
N LYS A 219 36.83 9.74 -11.25
CA LYS A 219 38.28 9.50 -11.28
C LYS A 219 39.03 10.40 -12.27
N GLU A 220 38.35 11.40 -12.83
CA GLU A 220 38.90 12.51 -13.60
C GLU A 220 38.61 13.83 -12.87
#